data_AF-A0A6G9STU5-F1
#
_entry.id   AF-A0A6G9STU5-F1
#
_cell.length_a   1.000
_cell.length_b   1.000
_cell.length_c   1.000
_cell.angle_alpha   90.00
_cell.angle_beta   90.00
_cell.angle_gamma   90.00
#
_symmetry.space_group_name_H-M   'P 1'
#
loop_
_entity.id
_entity.type
_entity.pdbx_description
1 polymer ?
#
loop_
_entity_poly.entity_id
_entity_poly.type
_entity_poly.pdbx_seq_one_letter_code
_entity_poly.pdbx_strand_id
1 'polypeptide(L)'
;MKLLNFLKPKPAQPTIESYAQQSCGVPQEQIQSLMEWLFASLMAAGYFGKSHIIWYDSNNPDPSLEQTVKKIVRSGEPIFLYRCGGRAMPLPTGYYWRMMEEHPSMRIYQLEVKDGE
;
A
#
# COMPACT_ATOMS: atom_id res chain seq x y z
N MET A 1 37.23 -2.84 17.56
CA MET A 1 36.06 -3.21 16.72
C MET A 1 34.82 -3.25 17.58
N LYS A 2 33.85 -2.34 17.37
CA LYS A 2 32.49 -2.44 17.92
C LYS A 2 31.52 -1.95 16.85
N LEU A 3 31.12 -2.85 15.95
CA LEU A 3 29.98 -2.69 15.07
C LEU A 3 28.73 -3.04 15.88
N LEU A 4 28.20 -2.06 16.63
CA LEU A 4 26.87 -2.19 17.21
C LEU A 4 25.87 -1.88 16.11
N ASN A 5 25.30 -2.94 15.55
CA ASN A 5 24.19 -2.89 14.62
C ASN A 5 23.07 -2.03 15.22
N PHE A 6 22.78 -0.90 14.58
CA PHE A 6 21.59 -0.10 14.77
C PHE A 6 20.37 -0.86 14.23
N LEU A 7 20.00 -1.96 14.88
CA LEU A 7 18.69 -2.57 14.67
C LEU A 7 17.69 -1.69 15.43
N LYS A 8 17.05 -0.76 14.72
CA LYS A 8 15.83 -0.14 15.24
C LYS A 8 14.89 -1.29 15.64
N PRO A 9 14.33 -1.29 16.87
CA PRO A 9 13.36 -2.29 17.24
C PRO A 9 12.23 -2.27 16.21
N LYS A 10 11.88 -3.45 15.68
CA LYS A 10 10.74 -3.61 14.80
C LYS A 10 9.52 -3.08 15.58
N PRO A 11 8.71 -2.16 15.01
CA PRO A 11 7.62 -1.57 15.76
C PRO A 11 6.68 -2.66 16.27
N ALA A 12 6.14 -2.49 17.47
CA ALA A 12 5.25 -3.48 18.10
C ALA A 12 3.91 -3.65 17.36
N GLN A 13 3.62 -2.75 16.42
CA GLN A 13 2.41 -2.71 15.61
C GLN A 13 2.78 -2.30 14.18
N PRO A 14 2.05 -2.77 13.16
CA PRO A 14 2.25 -2.31 11.80
C PRO A 14 2.00 -0.80 11.69
N THR A 15 2.74 -0.14 10.82
CA THR A 15 2.45 1.25 10.43
C THR A 15 2.04 1.29 8.97
N ILE A 16 1.09 2.17 8.63
CA ILE A 16 0.59 2.35 7.26
C ILE A 16 0.81 3.82 6.88
N GLU A 17 1.71 4.07 5.93
CA GLU A 17 1.89 5.39 5.34
C GLU A 17 0.91 5.59 4.18
N SER A 18 0.20 6.72 4.17
CA SER A 18 -0.92 6.98 3.27
C SER A 18 -0.60 8.08 2.26
N TYR A 19 -0.83 7.82 0.97
CA TYR A 19 -0.52 8.74 -0.13
C TYR A 19 -1.78 9.11 -0.92
N ALA A 20 -1.96 10.41 -1.18
CA ALA A 20 -3.10 10.98 -1.91
C ALA A 20 -4.49 10.74 -1.28
N GLN A 21 -4.56 10.36 0.01
CA GLN A 21 -5.82 10.14 0.72
C GLN A 21 -6.77 11.34 0.66
N GLN A 22 -6.26 12.55 0.84
CA GLN A 22 -7.07 13.77 0.91
C GLN A 22 -7.67 14.17 -0.44
N SER A 23 -7.04 13.78 -1.55
CA SER A 23 -7.48 14.14 -2.91
C SER A 23 -8.32 13.06 -3.59
N CYS A 24 -8.54 11.92 -2.93
CA CYS A 24 -9.11 10.74 -3.57
C CYS A 24 -10.65 10.69 -3.60
N GLY A 25 -11.32 11.67 -2.99
CA GLY A 25 -12.79 11.81 -3.01
C GLY A 25 -13.57 10.74 -2.24
N VAL A 26 -12.89 9.83 -1.53
CA VAL A 26 -13.53 8.78 -0.73
C VAL A 26 -14.00 9.39 0.61
N PRO A 27 -15.23 9.09 1.06
CA PRO A 27 -15.72 9.55 2.36
C PRO A 27 -14.83 9.08 3.52
N GLN A 28 -14.67 9.94 4.54
CA GLN A 28 -13.79 9.66 5.69
C GLN A 28 -14.16 8.36 6.43
N GLU A 29 -15.45 8.04 6.54
CA GLU A 29 -15.91 6.78 7.17
C GLU A 29 -15.41 5.55 6.39
N GLN A 30 -15.49 5.58 5.06
CA GLN A 30 -14.96 4.49 4.22
C GLN A 30 -13.44 4.39 4.31
N ILE A 31 -12.75 5.55 4.40
CA ILE A 31 -11.30 5.58 4.65
C ILE A 31 -10.97 4.90 5.97
N GLN A 32 -11.68 5.25 7.05
CA GLN A 32 -11.46 4.66 8.36
C GLN A 32 -11.70 3.15 8.36
N SER A 33 -12.86 2.69 7.87
CA SER A 33 -13.17 1.26 7.83
C SER A 33 -12.15 0.46 7.02
N LEU A 34 -11.67 1.03 5.90
CA LEU A 34 -10.62 0.38 5.10
C LEU A 34 -9.28 0.31 5.83
N MET A 35 -8.88 1.39 6.50
CA MET A 35 -7.63 1.44 7.26
C MET A 35 -7.65 0.46 8.44
N GLU A 36 -8.77 0.35 9.14
CA GLU A 36 -8.97 -0.62 10.22
C GLU A 36 -8.88 -2.06 9.70
N TRP A 37 -9.56 -2.36 8.59
CA TRP A 37 -9.48 -3.67 7.95
C TRP A 37 -8.06 -4.02 7.49
N LEU A 38 -7.36 -3.07 6.86
CA LEU A 38 -6.00 -3.30 6.37
C LEU A 38 -5.01 -3.53 7.53
N PHE A 39 -5.15 -2.74 8.60
CA PHE A 39 -4.36 -2.91 9.81
C PHE A 39 -4.58 -4.28 10.45
N ALA A 40 -5.84 -4.71 10.59
CA ALA A 40 -6.17 -6.04 11.10
C ALA A 40 -5.62 -7.16 10.21
N SER A 41 -5.66 -6.98 8.88
CA SER A 41 -5.12 -7.94 7.92
C SER A 41 -3.61 -8.08 8.04
N LEU A 42 -2.87 -6.98 8.21
CA LEU A 42 -1.43 -7.01 8.45
C LEU A 42 -1.09 -7.73 9.77
N MET A 43 -1.82 -7.45 10.83
CA MET A 43 -1.67 -8.13 12.13
C MET A 43 -1.94 -9.64 12.02
N ALA A 44 -3.01 -10.04 11.33
CA ALA A 44 -3.37 -11.44 11.12
C ALA A 44 -2.31 -12.20 10.31
N ALA A 45 -1.64 -11.52 9.36
CA ALA A 45 -0.52 -12.05 8.61
C ALA A 45 0.82 -12.04 9.39
N GLY A 46 0.83 -11.60 10.65
CA GLY A 46 2.05 -11.48 11.46
C GLY A 46 3.01 -10.40 10.98
N TYR A 47 2.51 -9.39 10.25
CA TYR A 47 3.31 -8.29 9.74
C TYR A 47 3.33 -7.11 10.74
N PHE A 48 4.52 -6.79 11.24
CA PHE A 48 4.76 -5.70 12.21
C PHE A 48 5.71 -4.63 11.67
N GLY A 49 5.86 -4.54 10.35
CA GLY A 49 6.72 -3.56 9.70
C GLY A 49 5.97 -2.31 9.25
N LYS A 50 6.63 -1.53 8.40
CA LYS A 50 6.03 -0.39 7.71
C LYS A 50 5.39 -0.86 6.41
N SER A 51 4.22 -0.33 6.09
CA SER A 51 3.51 -0.59 4.84
C SER A 51 3.00 0.72 4.25
N HIS A 52 2.49 0.64 3.03
CA HIS A 52 2.07 1.80 2.25
C HIS A 52 0.67 1.59 1.69
N ILE A 53 -0.16 2.63 1.68
CA ILE A 53 -1.41 2.65 0.93
C ILE A 53 -1.47 3.86 0.00
N ILE A 54 -1.76 3.60 -1.27
CA ILE A 54 -1.94 4.61 -2.31
C ILE A 54 -3.43 4.73 -2.61
N TRP A 55 -3.97 5.93 -2.50
CA TRP A 55 -5.34 6.23 -2.91
C TRP A 55 -5.33 6.79 -4.34
N TYR A 56 -5.64 5.95 -5.32
CA TYR A 56 -5.51 6.32 -6.72
C TYR A 56 -6.86 6.62 -7.36
N ASP A 57 -7.06 7.90 -7.69
CA ASP A 57 -8.14 8.35 -8.56
C ASP A 57 -7.68 8.38 -10.02
N SER A 58 -8.17 7.45 -10.82
CA SER A 58 -7.87 7.41 -12.25
C SER A 58 -8.54 8.52 -13.06
N ASN A 59 -9.53 9.22 -12.49
CA ASN A 59 -10.23 10.32 -13.13
C ASN A 59 -9.48 11.65 -12.93
N ASN A 60 -8.71 11.76 -11.84
CA ASN A 60 -7.84 12.89 -11.54
C ASN A 60 -6.47 12.39 -11.01
N PRO A 61 -5.63 11.82 -11.89
CA PRO A 61 -4.40 11.18 -11.46
C PRO A 61 -3.40 12.20 -10.93
N ASP A 62 -2.88 11.97 -9.72
CA ASP A 62 -1.76 12.74 -9.17
C ASP A 62 -0.43 12.27 -9.80
N PRO A 63 0.24 13.11 -10.60
CA PRO A 63 1.48 12.73 -11.30
C PRO A 63 2.66 12.47 -10.34
N SER A 64 2.61 13.00 -9.11
CA SER A 64 3.68 12.78 -8.12
C SER A 64 3.71 11.35 -7.61
N LEU A 65 2.58 10.63 -7.68
CA LEU A 65 2.48 9.26 -7.18
C LEU A 65 3.35 8.27 -7.95
N GLU A 66 3.58 8.47 -9.25
CA GLU A 66 4.44 7.57 -10.02
C GLU A 66 5.88 7.57 -9.47
N GLN A 67 6.40 8.75 -9.13
CA GLN A 67 7.74 8.86 -8.53
C GLN A 67 7.77 8.29 -7.11
N THR A 68 6.69 8.47 -6.34
CA THR A 68 6.55 7.89 -5.00
C THR A 68 6.55 6.37 -5.06
N VAL A 69 5.75 5.76 -5.95
CA VAL A 69 5.72 4.30 -6.18
C VAL A 69 7.11 3.78 -6.50
N LYS A 70 7.81 4.41 -7.47
CA LYS A 70 9.17 3.99 -7.84
C LYS A 70 10.16 4.02 -6.66
N LYS A 71 9.96 4.90 -5.68
CA LYS A 71 10.77 4.96 -4.45
C LYS A 71 10.39 3.86 -3.47
N ILE A 72 9.10 3.71 -3.15
CA ILE A 72 8.64 2.75 -2.13
C ILE A 72 8.76 1.30 -2.60
N VAL A 73 8.63 1.00 -3.90
CA VAL A 73 8.83 -0.36 -4.43
C VAL A 73 10.23 -0.91 -4.10
N ARG A 74 11.22 -0.02 -3.96
CA ARG A 74 12.60 -0.41 -3.61
C ARG A 74 12.79 -0.76 -2.12
N SER A 75 11.84 -0.44 -1.24
CA SER A 75 11.97 -0.74 0.19
C SER A 75 11.65 -2.20 0.53
N GLY A 76 10.98 -2.94 -0.36
CA GLY A 76 10.51 -4.30 -0.08
C GLY A 76 9.38 -4.35 0.95
N GLU A 77 8.80 -3.21 1.30
CA GLU A 77 7.66 -3.09 2.22
C GLU A 77 6.35 -3.41 1.47
N PRO A 78 5.32 -3.95 2.15
CA PRO A 78 4.01 -4.17 1.54
C PRO A 78 3.42 -2.85 1.03
N ILE A 79 2.96 -2.86 -0.22
CA ILE A 79 2.34 -1.70 -0.87
C ILE A 79 0.93 -2.10 -1.28
N PHE A 80 -0.03 -1.30 -0.87
CA PHE A 80 -1.44 -1.45 -1.17
C PHE A 80 -1.94 -0.29 -2.03
N LEU A 81 -2.95 -0.56 -2.83
CA LEU A 81 -3.63 0.42 -3.67
C LEU A 81 -5.11 0.34 -3.38
N TYR A 82 -5.73 1.47 -3.03
CA TYR A 82 -7.17 1.64 -3.12
C TYR A 82 -7.54 2.38 -4.40
N ARG A 83 -8.37 1.75 -5.22
CA ARG A 83 -8.84 2.31 -6.49
C ARG A 83 -10.09 3.16 -6.26
N CYS A 84 -9.92 4.48 -6.28
CA CYS A 84 -11.03 5.44 -6.18
C CYS A 84 -11.79 5.59 -7.51
N GLY A 85 -11.08 5.45 -8.63
CA GLY A 85 -11.64 5.52 -9.99
C GLY A 85 -11.95 4.16 -10.62
N GLY A 86 -12.01 4.12 -11.96
CA GLY A 86 -12.28 2.89 -12.72
C GLY A 86 -11.04 2.04 -12.98
N ARG A 87 -9.84 2.64 -13.03
CA ARG A 87 -8.58 1.96 -13.37
C ARG A 87 -7.59 1.94 -12.22
N ALA A 88 -6.83 0.85 -12.10
CA ALA A 88 -5.70 0.79 -11.18
C ALA A 88 -4.52 1.63 -11.71
N MET A 89 -3.60 1.98 -10.81
CA MET A 89 -2.41 2.73 -11.16
C MET A 89 -1.48 1.89 -12.06
N PRO A 90 -0.90 2.47 -13.13
CA PRO A 90 0.10 1.76 -13.94
C PRO A 90 1.35 1.44 -13.11
N LEU A 91 2.00 0.31 -13.40
CA LEU A 91 3.14 -0.21 -12.65
C LEU A 91 4.41 -0.33 -13.51
N PRO A 92 5.60 -0.27 -12.90
CA PRO A 92 6.84 -0.68 -13.56
C PRO A 92 6.79 -2.15 -14.02
N THR A 93 7.59 -2.48 -15.04
CA THR A 93 7.77 -3.86 -15.50
C THR A 93 8.16 -4.79 -14.36
N GLY A 94 7.59 -6.01 -14.35
CA GLY A 94 7.86 -7.02 -13.32
C GLY A 94 6.91 -6.98 -12.12
N TYR A 95 5.98 -6.03 -12.06
CA TYR A 95 5.00 -5.94 -10.97
C TYR A 95 3.56 -6.03 -11.48
N TYR A 96 2.65 -6.45 -10.61
CA TYR A 96 1.21 -6.41 -10.86
C TYR A 96 0.43 -6.12 -9.58
N TRP A 97 -0.82 -5.69 -9.75
CA TRP A 97 -1.77 -5.51 -8.66
C TRP A 97 -2.59 -6.78 -8.49
N ARG A 98 -2.37 -7.53 -7.40
CA ARG A 98 -3.28 -8.61 -6.99
C ARG A 98 -4.45 -8.01 -6.23
N MET A 99 -5.68 -8.29 -6.67
CA MET A 99 -6.86 -7.87 -5.90
C MET A 99 -6.91 -8.60 -4.57
N MET A 100 -7.21 -7.88 -3.49
CA MET A 100 -7.51 -8.48 -2.19
C MET A 100 -9.01 -8.81 -2.13
N GLU A 101 -9.36 -10.03 -2.54
CA GLU A 101 -10.74 -10.53 -2.60
C GLU A 101 -11.41 -10.62 -1.22
N GLU A 102 -10.60 -10.60 -0.16
CA GLU A 102 -11.04 -10.63 1.23
C GLU A 102 -11.73 -9.33 1.67
N HIS A 103 -11.56 -8.23 0.93
CA HIS A 103 -12.23 -6.97 1.22
C HIS A 103 -13.49 -6.78 0.35
N PRO A 104 -14.67 -6.47 0.95
CA PRO A 104 -15.94 -6.37 0.23
C PRO A 104 -15.98 -5.34 -0.91
N SER A 105 -15.12 -4.33 -0.90
CA SER A 105 -15.14 -3.28 -1.93
C SER A 105 -14.61 -3.74 -3.29
N MET A 106 -13.83 -4.82 -3.36
CA MET A 106 -13.09 -5.25 -4.56
C MET A 106 -12.26 -4.13 -5.21
N ARG A 107 -11.84 -3.14 -4.40
CA ARG A 107 -11.09 -1.95 -4.83
C ARG A 107 -9.71 -1.86 -4.19
N ILE A 108 -9.38 -2.78 -3.29
CA ILE A 108 -8.05 -2.85 -2.67
C ILE A 108 -7.20 -3.91 -3.37
N TYR A 109 -5.96 -3.55 -3.64
CA TYR A 109 -4.98 -4.40 -4.29
C TYR A 109 -3.69 -4.38 -3.49
N GLN A 110 -2.95 -5.48 -3.55
CA GLN A 110 -1.60 -5.58 -3.06
C GLN A 110 -0.63 -5.62 -4.24
N LEU A 111 0.48 -4.90 -4.12
CA LEU A 111 1.55 -4.97 -5.11
C LEU A 111 2.30 -6.29 -4.95
N GLU A 112 2.43 -7.01 -6.05
CA GLU A 112 3.19 -8.25 -6.11
C GLU A 112 4.17 -8.24 -7.28
N VAL A 113 5.26 -8.98 -7.13
CA VAL A 113 6.20 -9.27 -8.20
C VAL A 113 5.56 -10.33 -9.08
N LYS A 114 5.58 -10.13 -10.40
CA LYS A 114 5.23 -11.21 -11.32
C LYS A 114 6.26 -12.31 -11.13
N ASP A 115 5.85 -13.47 -10.64
CA ASP A 115 6.71 -14.65 -10.66
C ASP A 115 7.22 -14.83 -12.09
N GLY A 116 8.54 -14.93 -12.22
CA GLY A 116 9.21 -14.91 -13.51
C GLY A 116 8.75 -16.04 -14.43
N GLU A 117 8.72 -15.73 -15.72
CA GLU A 117 9.13 -16.71 -16.74
C GLU A 117 10.54 -17.25 -16.45
#